data_AF-A0A6M4BWJ5-F1
#
_entry.id   AF-A0A6M4BWJ5-F1
#
_cell.length_a   1.000
_cell.length_b   1.000
_cell.length_c   1.000
_cell.angle_alpha   90.00
_cell.angle_beta   90.00
_cell.angle_gamma   90.00
#
_symmetry.space_group_name_H-M   'P 1'
#
loop_
_entity.id
_entity.type
_entity.pdbx_description
1 polymer ?
#
loop_
_entity_poly.entity_id
_entity_poly.type
_entity_poly.pdbx_seq_one_letter_code
_entity_poly.pdbx_strand_id
1 'polypeptide(L)'
;KNKNPGLQKYALDCILNYKNKSVVAYKNNLLNLVDEKKFKDEMTQFKITEDSKNIHPEDREHVVPLILRILYGKMTSKLVADKKGGGQARRSLVMRYLAGCNETELQIFIEMAFSQFQQYMMLAPKEILGHVLSTLDLKSLITPGKLHSMLNLFDVV
;
A
#
# COMPACT_ATOMS: atom_id res chain seq x y z
N LYS A 1 3.78 -13.21 -4.82
CA LYS A 1 4.43 -12.65 -3.61
C LYS A 1 5.87 -12.35 -3.96
N ASN A 2 6.21 -11.08 -4.17
CA ASN A 2 7.56 -10.72 -4.58
C ASN A 2 8.48 -10.69 -3.37
N LYS A 3 9.29 -11.75 -3.24
CA LYS A 3 10.28 -11.95 -2.17
C LYS A 3 11.61 -11.24 -2.46
N ASN A 4 11.75 -10.66 -3.65
CA ASN A 4 12.96 -9.98 -4.08
C ASN A 4 12.99 -8.55 -3.54
N PRO A 5 13.91 -8.22 -2.61
CA PRO A 5 14.02 -6.86 -2.05
C PRO A 5 14.31 -5.82 -3.14
N GLY A 6 14.97 -6.23 -4.24
CA GLY A 6 15.24 -5.35 -5.39
C GLY A 6 14.05 -5.13 -6.32
N LEU A 7 12.96 -5.92 -6.25
CA LEU A 7 11.91 -5.83 -7.26
C LEU A 7 11.12 -4.51 -7.20
N GLN A 8 10.85 -4.00 -6.00
CA GLN A 8 10.22 -2.68 -5.86
C GLN A 8 11.08 -1.59 -6.51
N LYS A 9 12.41 -1.70 -6.38
CA LYS A 9 13.36 -0.76 -6.98
C LYS A 9 13.35 -0.87 -8.51
N TYR A 10 13.47 -2.08 -9.06
CA TYR A 10 13.42 -2.29 -10.51
C TYR A 10 12.08 -1.85 -11.12
N ALA A 11 10.95 -2.13 -10.45
CA ALA A 11 9.65 -1.69 -10.91
C ALA A 11 9.53 -0.16 -10.91
N LEU A 12 10.06 0.50 -9.87
CA LEU A 12 10.10 1.96 -9.82
C LEU A 12 11.01 2.53 -10.91
N ASP A 13 12.18 1.93 -11.16
CA ASP A 13 13.08 2.35 -12.25
C ASP A 13 12.39 2.23 -13.62
N CYS A 14 11.60 1.17 -13.85
CA CYS A 14 10.79 1.04 -15.06
C CYS A 14 9.75 2.16 -15.18
N ILE A 15 9.05 2.50 -14.10
CA ILE A 15 8.04 3.58 -14.09
C ILE A 15 8.71 4.93 -14.36
N LEU A 16 9.86 5.19 -13.75
CA LEU A 16 10.63 6.43 -13.95
C LEU A 16 11.13 6.57 -15.39
N ASN A 17 11.34 5.46 -16.10
CA ASN A 17 11.79 5.47 -17.49
C ASN A 17 10.70 5.96 -18.47
N TYR A 18 9.43 6.03 -18.06
CA TYR A 18 8.36 6.67 -18.83
C TYR A 18 8.47 8.21 -18.83
N LYS A 19 9.40 8.80 -18.06
CA LYS A 19 9.73 10.24 -18.06
C LYS A 19 8.54 11.18 -17.82
N ASN A 20 7.56 10.76 -17.01
CA ASN A 20 6.50 11.67 -16.57
C ASN A 20 7.12 12.79 -15.71
N LYS A 21 6.97 14.05 -16.13
CA LYS A 21 7.58 15.23 -15.49
C LYS A 21 7.21 15.32 -14.00
N SER A 22 5.95 15.05 -13.67
CA SER A 22 5.42 15.07 -12.30
C SER A 22 6.09 14.04 -11.40
N VAL A 23 6.40 12.85 -11.91
CA VAL A 23 6.98 11.77 -11.11
C VAL A 23 8.50 11.89 -11.02
N VAL A 24 9.16 12.38 -12.08
CA VAL A 24 10.61 12.52 -12.14
C VAL A 24 11.13 13.52 -11.11
N ALA A 25 10.38 14.58 -10.80
CA ALA A 25 10.73 15.55 -9.76
C ALA A 25 10.92 14.90 -8.38
N TYR A 26 10.14 13.85 -8.08
CA TYR A 26 10.16 13.14 -6.79
C TYR A 26 10.95 11.83 -6.82
N LYS A 27 11.74 11.58 -7.87
CA LYS A 27 12.50 10.33 -8.05
C LYS A 27 13.30 9.94 -6.81
N ASN A 28 14.02 10.89 -6.20
CA ASN A 28 14.88 10.62 -5.05
C ASN A 28 14.06 10.24 -3.81
N ASN A 29 12.95 10.94 -3.56
CA ASN A 29 12.04 10.62 -2.45
C ASN A 29 11.42 9.22 -2.63
N LEU A 30 10.96 8.89 -3.84
CA LEU A 30 10.40 7.57 -4.15
C LEU A 30 11.44 6.46 -3.97
N LEU A 31 12.69 6.67 -4.40
CA LEU A 31 13.77 5.70 -4.19
C LEU A 31 14.13 5.53 -2.72
N ASN A 32 14.13 6.61 -1.93
CA ASN A 32 14.36 6.56 -0.49
C ASN A 32 13.22 5.85 0.26
N LEU A 33 11.96 6.00 -0.18
CA LEU A 33 10.82 5.23 0.35
C LEU A 33 10.93 3.72 0.03
N VAL A 34 11.57 3.37 -1.09
CA VAL A 34 11.85 1.96 -1.44
C VAL A 34 13.05 1.42 -0.64
N ASP A 35 13.99 2.24 -0.20
CA ASP A 35 15.13 1.80 0.62
C ASP A 35 14.71 1.54 2.08
N GLU A 36 14.94 0.33 2.59
CA GLU A 36 14.57 -0.01 3.97
C GLU A 36 15.33 0.78 5.03
N LYS A 37 16.57 1.19 4.75
CA LYS A 37 17.40 1.92 5.71
C LYS A 37 16.91 3.36 5.86
N LYS A 38 16.49 3.97 4.75
CA LYS A 38 16.04 5.36 4.70
C LYS A 38 14.54 5.53 4.91
N PHE A 39 13.78 4.43 4.85
CA PHE A 39 12.32 4.43 4.89
C PHE A 39 11.72 5.29 6.03
N LYS A 40 12.19 5.09 7.27
CA LYS A 40 11.65 5.81 8.43
C LYS A 40 11.98 7.30 8.40
N ASP A 41 13.21 7.63 8.01
CA ASP A 41 13.68 9.02 7.92
C ASP A 41 12.91 9.74 6.81
N GLU A 42 12.76 9.11 5.65
CA GLU A 42 12.03 9.65 4.50
C GLU A 42 10.56 9.88 4.83
N MET A 43 9.87 8.96 5.52
CA MET A 43 8.48 9.17 5.97
C MET A 43 8.33 10.37 6.90
N THR A 44 9.39 10.74 7.62
CA THR A 44 9.36 11.90 8.53
C THR A 44 9.61 13.20 7.79
N GLN A 45 10.51 13.19 6.80
CA GLN A 45 10.89 14.36 6.00
C GLN A 45 9.86 14.66 4.90
N PHE A 46 9.47 13.64 4.15
CA PHE A 46 8.58 13.74 2.99
C PHE A 46 7.14 13.46 3.42
N LYS A 47 6.48 14.43 4.03
CA LYS A 47 5.08 14.33 4.46
C LYS A 47 4.12 14.44 3.25
N ILE A 48 3.01 13.70 3.27
CA ILE A 48 1.95 13.74 2.24
C ILE A 48 0.87 14.79 2.56
N THR A 49 0.85 15.35 3.77
CA THR A 49 -0.12 16.39 4.16
C THR A 49 -0.09 17.58 3.21
N GLU A 50 -1.26 18.12 2.87
CA GLU A 50 -1.42 19.30 2.01
C GLU A 50 -0.57 20.49 2.49
N ASP A 51 -0.44 20.66 3.81
CA ASP A 51 0.33 21.74 4.43
C ASP A 51 1.84 21.67 4.16
N SER A 52 2.36 20.49 3.84
CA SER A 52 3.79 20.23 3.89
C SER A 52 4.57 20.79 2.69
N LYS A 53 3.90 21.35 1.67
CA LYS A 53 4.47 21.86 0.38
C LYS A 53 5.41 20.88 -0.33
N ASN A 54 5.49 19.63 0.13
CA ASN A 54 6.41 18.63 -0.38
C ASN A 54 5.96 18.06 -1.73
N ILE A 55 4.66 18.04 -2.00
CA ILE A 55 4.08 17.55 -3.24
C ILE A 55 3.19 18.64 -3.81
N HIS A 56 3.45 19.05 -5.06
CA HIS A 56 2.61 20.02 -5.73
C HIS A 56 1.24 19.40 -6.03
N PRO A 57 0.12 20.16 -5.89
CA PRO A 57 -1.23 19.65 -6.16
C PRO A 57 -1.37 19.00 -7.54
N GLU A 58 -0.73 19.58 -8.56
CA GLU A 58 -0.75 19.07 -9.94
C GLU A 58 -0.05 17.71 -10.09
N ASP A 59 0.95 17.44 -9.26
CA ASP A 59 1.71 16.19 -9.32
C ASP A 59 1.09 15.10 -8.43
N ARG A 60 0.22 15.46 -7.48
CA ARG A 60 -0.38 14.51 -6.52
C ARG A 60 -1.11 13.38 -7.21
N GLU A 61 -1.86 13.67 -8.28
CA GLU A 61 -2.63 12.67 -9.03
C GLU A 61 -1.74 11.52 -9.55
N HIS A 62 -0.48 11.81 -9.90
CA HIS A 62 0.45 10.82 -10.42
C HIS A 62 1.36 10.23 -9.33
N VAL A 63 1.77 11.04 -8.37
CA VAL A 63 2.80 10.67 -7.38
C VAL A 63 2.20 9.92 -6.20
N VAL A 64 1.06 10.37 -5.66
CA VAL A 64 0.45 9.77 -4.47
C VAL A 64 0.06 8.30 -4.72
N PRO A 65 -0.58 7.91 -5.83
CA PRO A 65 -0.87 6.50 -6.10
C PRO A 65 0.37 5.61 -6.16
N LEU A 66 1.53 6.15 -6.54
CA LEU A 66 2.79 5.41 -6.51
C LEU A 66 3.29 5.23 -5.08
N ILE A 67 3.23 6.28 -4.25
CA ILE A 67 3.61 6.21 -2.84
C ILE A 67 2.72 5.18 -2.12
N LEU A 68 1.40 5.24 -2.31
CA LEU A 68 0.46 4.28 -1.73
C LEU A 68 0.82 2.83 -2.08
N ARG A 69 1.15 2.54 -3.34
CA ARG A 69 1.59 1.20 -3.78
C ARG A 69 2.90 0.77 -3.13
N ILE A 70 3.88 1.66 -3.01
CA ILE A 70 5.16 1.37 -2.34
C ILE A 70 4.90 1.04 -0.87
N LEU A 71 4.14 1.88 -0.17
CA LEU A 71 3.78 1.71 1.24
C LEU A 71 3.05 0.40 1.50
N TYR A 72 2.07 0.06 0.66
CA TYR A 72 1.36 -1.22 0.75
C TYR A 72 2.30 -2.43 0.60
N GLY A 73 3.23 -2.35 -0.36
CA GLY A 73 4.26 -3.37 -0.49
C GLY A 73 5.18 -3.48 0.74
N LYS A 74 5.51 -2.35 1.37
CA LYS A 74 6.32 -2.34 2.61
C LYS A 74 5.57 -2.94 3.81
N MET A 75 4.27 -2.73 3.92
CA MET A 75 3.43 -3.32 4.98
C MET A 75 3.22 -4.83 4.82
N THR A 76 3.17 -5.32 3.57
CA THR A 76 2.91 -6.73 3.27
C THR A 76 4.18 -7.57 3.13
N SER A 77 5.36 -6.94 3.06
CA SER A 77 6.65 -7.63 3.02
C SER A 77 6.92 -8.38 4.32
N LYS A 78 7.16 -9.69 4.20
CA LYS A 78 7.49 -10.58 5.33
C LYS A 78 8.93 -10.45 5.83
N LEU A 79 9.80 -9.75 5.09
CA LEU A 79 11.25 -9.68 5.38
C LEU A 79 11.56 -9.12 6.78
N VAL A 80 10.68 -8.30 7.35
CA VAL A 80 10.85 -7.69 8.68
C VAL A 80 9.84 -8.25 9.71
N ALA A 81 8.89 -9.07 9.28
CA ALA A 81 7.87 -9.66 10.15
C ALA A 81 8.42 -10.76 11.08
N ASP A 82 9.64 -11.25 10.82
CA ASP A 82 10.29 -12.34 11.57
C ASP A 82 10.79 -11.91 12.97
N LYS A 83 10.91 -10.60 13.22
CA LYS A 83 11.17 -10.08 14.57
C LYS A 83 9.84 -9.85 15.27
N LYS A 84 9.58 -10.59 16.37
CA LYS A 84 8.38 -10.46 17.24
C LYS A 84 7.89 -9.00 17.33
N GLY A 85 6.77 -8.70 16.68
CA GLY A 85 6.11 -7.38 16.72
C GLY A 85 6.55 -6.34 15.67
N GLY A 86 7.63 -6.56 14.93
CA GLY A 86 8.15 -5.61 13.94
C GLY A 86 7.19 -5.32 12.78
N GLY A 87 6.38 -6.32 12.40
CA GLY A 87 5.36 -6.16 11.37
C GLY A 87 4.20 -5.24 11.77
N GLN A 88 3.74 -5.31 13.02
CA GLN A 88 2.66 -4.44 13.52
C GLN A 88 3.14 -2.99 13.63
N ALA A 89 4.30 -2.77 14.26
CA ALA A 89 4.86 -1.43 14.40
C ALA A 89 5.08 -0.73 13.04
N ARG A 90 5.49 -1.49 12.00
CA ARG A 90 5.63 -0.96 10.64
C ARG A 90 4.27 -0.60 10.03
N ARG A 91 3.24 -1.42 10.23
CA ARG A 91 1.87 -1.08 9.78
C ARG A 91 1.35 0.16 10.46
N SER A 92 1.50 0.28 11.78
CA SER A 92 1.07 1.47 12.53
C SER A 92 1.81 2.74 12.07
N LEU A 93 3.12 2.64 11.79
CA LEU A 93 3.89 3.76 11.25
C LEU A 93 3.35 4.20 9.88
N VAL A 94 3.06 3.25 9.00
CA VAL A 94 2.51 3.54 7.67
C VAL A 94 1.09 4.12 7.76
N MET A 95 0.22 3.56 8.59
CA MET A 95 -1.13 4.11 8.80
C MET A 95 -1.08 5.53 9.35
N ARG A 96 -0.17 5.82 10.30
CA ARG A 96 0.02 7.18 10.82
C ARG A 96 0.46 8.18 9.75
N TYR A 97 1.25 7.73 8.79
CA TYR A 97 1.65 8.55 7.66
C TYR A 97 0.51 8.74 6.64
N LEU A 98 -0.29 7.70 6.41
CA LEU A 98 -1.49 7.77 5.58
C LEU A 98 -2.58 8.67 6.17
N ALA A 99 -2.60 8.88 7.49
CA ALA A 99 -3.51 9.84 8.13
C ALA A 99 -3.30 11.29 7.67
N GLY A 100 -2.19 11.59 6.98
CA GLY A 100 -1.97 12.88 6.32
C GLY A 100 -2.47 12.94 4.87
N CYS A 101 -3.09 11.89 4.34
CA CYS A 101 -3.64 11.88 2.99
C CYS A 101 -5.07 12.44 2.95
N ASN A 102 -5.51 12.86 1.76
CA ASN A 102 -6.87 13.30 1.53
C ASN A 102 -7.84 12.10 1.51
N GLU A 103 -9.14 12.35 1.67
CA GLU A 103 -10.17 11.31 1.68
C GLU A 103 -10.12 10.43 0.42
N THR A 104 -10.03 11.04 -0.76
CA THR A 104 -9.91 10.34 -2.05
C THR A 104 -8.67 9.44 -2.12
N GLU A 105 -7.55 9.91 -1.58
CA GLU A 105 -6.28 9.17 -1.59
C GLU A 105 -6.34 7.98 -0.62
N LEU A 106 -6.97 8.18 0.55
CA LEU A 106 -7.21 7.13 1.51
C LEU A 106 -8.16 6.07 0.96
N GLN A 107 -9.20 6.47 0.21
CA GLN A 107 -10.08 5.56 -0.49
C GLN A 107 -9.31 4.67 -1.47
N ILE A 108 -8.44 5.24 -2.31
CA ILE A 108 -7.59 4.48 -3.24
C ILE A 108 -6.74 3.45 -2.48
N PHE A 109 -6.21 3.84 -1.32
CA PHE A 109 -5.42 2.93 -0.49
C PHE A 109 -6.27 1.76 0.04
N ILE A 110 -7.47 2.04 0.57
CA ILE A 110 -8.39 1.03 1.12
C ILE A 110 -8.84 0.07 0.01
N GLU A 111 -9.25 0.58 -1.15
CA GLU A 111 -9.66 -0.24 -2.30
C GLU A 111 -8.53 -1.17 -2.75
N MET A 112 -7.29 -0.67 -2.82
CA MET A 112 -6.14 -1.50 -3.14
C MET A 112 -5.90 -2.55 -2.05
N ALA A 113 -5.90 -2.14 -0.78
CA ALA A 113 -5.57 -2.99 0.36
C ALA A 113 -6.58 -4.12 0.57
N PHE A 114 -7.86 -3.84 0.33
CA PHE A 114 -9.01 -4.73 0.53
C PHE A 114 -9.70 -5.13 -0.77
N SER A 115 -9.00 -5.04 -1.91
CA SER A 115 -9.50 -5.43 -3.24
C SER A 115 -10.16 -6.82 -3.30
N GLN A 116 -9.71 -7.76 -2.47
CA GLN A 116 -10.32 -9.10 -2.37
C GLN A 116 -11.70 -9.11 -1.68
N PHE A 117 -11.97 -8.11 -0.84
CA PHE A 117 -13.24 -7.95 -0.13
C PHE A 117 -14.19 -6.98 -0.80
N GLN A 118 -13.72 -6.20 -1.78
CA GLN A 118 -14.51 -5.17 -2.46
C GLN A 118 -15.84 -5.70 -3.01
N GLN A 119 -15.84 -6.91 -3.59
CA GLN A 119 -17.06 -7.55 -4.10
C GLN A 119 -18.09 -7.90 -3.01
N TYR A 120 -17.66 -8.04 -1.76
CA TYR A 120 -18.53 -8.37 -0.64
C TYR A 120 -18.95 -7.14 0.18
N MET A 121 -18.21 -6.02 0.08
CA MET A 121 -18.49 -4.78 0.84
C MET A 121 -19.85 -4.16 0.50
N MET A 122 -20.38 -4.43 -0.69
CA MET A 122 -21.68 -3.92 -1.16
C MET A 122 -22.83 -4.90 -0.93
N LEU A 123 -22.56 -6.12 -0.47
CA LEU A 123 -23.55 -7.18 -0.29
C LEU A 123 -24.05 -7.24 1.16
N ALA A 124 -25.32 -7.56 1.36
CA ALA A 124 -25.82 -7.87 2.69
C ALA A 124 -25.21 -9.19 3.20
N PRO A 125 -25.01 -9.39 4.52
CA PRO A 125 -24.40 -10.59 5.07
C PRO A 125 -25.06 -11.91 4.61
N LYS A 126 -26.37 -11.89 4.38
CA LYS A 126 -27.13 -13.06 3.88
C LYS A 126 -26.83 -13.39 2.42
N GLU A 127 -26.48 -12.40 1.62
CA GLU A 127 -26.19 -12.53 0.18
C GLU A 127 -24.75 -13.00 -0.06
N ILE A 128 -23.83 -12.69 0.85
CA ILE A 128 -22.42 -13.11 0.77
C ILE A 128 -22.31 -14.63 0.65
N LEU A 129 -23.05 -15.39 1.45
CA LEU A 129 -22.99 -16.85 1.40
C LEU A 129 -23.42 -17.39 0.04
N GLY A 130 -24.53 -16.86 -0.50
CA GLY A 130 -25.03 -17.24 -1.82
C GLY A 130 -24.04 -16.90 -2.93
N HIS A 131 -23.45 -15.70 -2.87
CA HIS A 131 -22.44 -15.25 -3.83
C HIS A 131 -21.15 -16.08 -3.77
N VAL A 132 -20.67 -16.40 -2.56
CA VAL A 132 -19.49 -17.25 -2.40
C VAL A 132 -19.77 -18.64 -2.98
N LEU A 133 -20.91 -19.26 -2.68
CA LEU A 133 -21.24 -20.59 -3.19
C LEU A 133 -21.35 -20.64 -4.73
N SER A 134 -21.84 -19.58 -5.36
CA SER A 134 -21.97 -19.52 -6.83
C SER A 134 -20.66 -19.20 -7.55
N THR A 135 -19.73 -18.51 -6.89
CA THR A 135 -18.46 -18.04 -7.49
C THR A 135 -17.22 -18.79 -7.02
N LEU A 136 -17.36 -19.75 -6.08
CA LEU A 136 -16.25 -20.50 -5.52
C LEU A 136 -15.57 -21.38 -6.59
N ASP A 137 -14.39 -20.96 -7.03
CA ASP A 137 -13.50 -21.79 -7.83
C ASP A 137 -12.40 -22.41 -6.93
N LEU A 138 -12.43 -23.74 -6.81
CA LEU A 138 -11.44 -24.51 -6.04
C LEU A 138 -10.02 -24.38 -6.60
N LYS A 139 -9.85 -23.99 -7.86
CA LYS A 139 -8.53 -23.75 -8.48
C LYS A 139 -7.98 -22.36 -8.15
N SER A 140 -8.83 -21.42 -7.77
CA SER A 140 -8.48 -20.01 -7.51
C SER A 140 -8.83 -19.58 -6.08
N LEU A 141 -8.50 -20.44 -5.09
CA LEU A 141 -8.77 -20.12 -3.69
C LEU A 141 -7.74 -19.15 -3.10
N ILE A 142 -8.26 -18.18 -2.37
CA ILE A 142 -7.45 -17.33 -1.50
C ILE A 142 -7.00 -18.16 -0.30
N THR A 143 -5.69 -18.24 -0.06
CA THR A 143 -5.19 -19.00 1.08
C THR A 143 -5.62 -18.36 2.42
N PRO A 144 -5.96 -19.15 3.45
CA PRO A 144 -6.36 -18.63 4.76
C PRO A 144 -5.34 -17.66 5.35
N GLY A 145 -4.04 -17.93 5.16
CA GLY A 145 -2.98 -17.03 5.62
C GLY A 145 -2.94 -15.67 4.90
N LYS A 146 -3.49 -15.56 3.68
CA LYS A 146 -3.63 -14.28 2.97
C LYS A 146 -4.82 -13.49 3.52
N LEU A 147 -5.96 -14.15 3.76
CA LEU A 147 -7.13 -13.54 4.41
C LEU A 147 -6.77 -13.03 5.81
N HIS A 148 -6.13 -13.87 6.62
CA HIS A 148 -5.68 -13.48 7.96
C HIS A 148 -4.69 -12.30 7.91
N SER A 149 -3.77 -12.27 6.95
CA SER A 149 -2.85 -11.12 6.79
C SER A 149 -3.57 -9.82 6.42
N MET A 150 -4.72 -9.89 5.75
CA MET A 150 -5.53 -8.72 5.42
C MET A 150 -6.37 -8.27 6.62
N LEU A 151 -6.91 -9.21 7.40
CA LEU A 151 -7.58 -8.91 8.67
C LEU A 151 -6.63 -8.25 9.67
N ASN A 152 -5.37 -8.70 9.75
CA ASN A 152 -4.36 -8.05 10.59
C ASN A 152 -4.03 -6.61 10.16
N LEU A 153 -4.41 -6.19 8.94
CA LEU A 153 -4.33 -4.78 8.53
C LEU A 153 -5.50 -3.99 9.09
N PHE A 154 -6.68 -4.62 9.17
CA PHE A 154 -7.89 -4.07 9.78
C PHE A 154 -7.68 -3.78 11.26
N ASP A 155 -7.00 -4.67 12.00
CA ASP A 155 -6.70 -4.48 13.43
C ASP A 155 -5.79 -3.28 13.75
N VAL A 156 -5.18 -2.66 12.73
CA VAL A 156 -4.29 -1.50 12.88
C VAL A 156 -5.01 -0.18 12.57
N VAL A 157 -6.15 -0.25 11.89
CA VAL A 157 -7.04 0.89 11.60
C VAL A 157 -7.94 1.14 12.80
#